data_AF-A0A355W7D0-F1
#
_entry.id   AF-A0A355W7D0-F1
#
_cell.length_a   1.000
_cell.length_b   1.000
_cell.length_c   1.000
_cell.angle_alpha   90.00
_cell.angle_beta   90.00
_cell.angle_gamma   90.00
#
_symmetry.space_group_name_H-M   'P 1'
#
loop_
_entity.id
_entity.type
_entity.pdbx_description
1 polymer ?
#
loop_
_entity_poly.entity_id
_entity_poly.type
_entity_poly.pdbx_seq_one_letter_code
_entity_poly.pdbx_strand_id
1 'polypeptide(L)'
;MILDNRPWFEPFYFFDKKRVVIHFLFTMVIFFFLMVFSSVAFGSSGGESGPKGWVATDTYRVMNFAVLAVGLFFVLKKPVAQGLSGRIKEIKEQLNVLELKKKEAEAHLKQYDAQLAALDKEAESLIAEYITQGNEAKVRILSEAGSAAGKLQEQAQKNIEREFAQAKNSIMNKIMDKALAEAGEIMRKKITEKDHNRLVDEYLKKVIA
;
A
#
# COMPACT_ATOMS: atom_id res chain seq x y z
N MET A 1 -2.79 3.36 -24.96
CA MET A 1 -1.53 3.76 -24.32
C MET A 1 -0.50 2.68 -24.64
N ILE A 2 0.31 2.98 -25.67
CA ILE A 2 1.63 2.47 -26.03
C ILE A 2 1.83 0.95 -26.21
N LEU A 3 2.13 0.62 -27.48
CA LEU A 3 2.50 -0.65 -28.06
C LEU A 3 3.85 -1.15 -27.52
N ASP A 4 3.93 -2.39 -27.00
CA ASP A 4 5.22 -3.07 -26.79
C ASP A 4 5.62 -3.77 -28.10
N ASN A 5 6.37 -3.03 -28.92
CA ASN A 5 6.96 -3.49 -30.17
C ASN A 5 8.41 -3.95 -29.90
N ARG A 6 8.57 -5.20 -29.46
CA ARG A 6 9.90 -5.82 -29.34
C ARG A 6 10.16 -6.73 -30.54
N PRO A 7 11.22 -6.51 -31.34
CA PRO A 7 11.51 -7.33 -32.51
C PRO A 7 12.03 -8.71 -32.08
N TRP A 8 11.45 -9.76 -32.66
CA TRP A 8 11.67 -11.16 -32.30
C TRP A 8 12.95 -11.77 -32.92
N PHE A 9 13.90 -10.95 -33.38
CA PHE A 9 15.08 -11.43 -34.11
C PHE A 9 16.33 -10.58 -33.85
N GLU A 10 17.09 -10.93 -32.82
CA GLU A 10 18.51 -10.59 -32.72
C GLU A 10 19.32 -11.65 -33.48
N PRO A 11 20.11 -11.30 -34.51
CA PRO A 11 20.90 -12.28 -35.26
C PRO A 11 22.01 -12.83 -34.36
N PHE A 12 21.90 -14.11 -34.03
CA PHE A 12 22.87 -14.87 -33.24
C PHE A 12 24.16 -15.11 -34.06
N TYR A 13 24.99 -14.07 -34.19
CA TYR A 13 26.33 -14.17 -34.79
C TYR A 13 27.38 -13.66 -33.80
N PHE A 14 27.52 -14.36 -32.67
CA PHE A 14 28.73 -14.28 -31.85
C PHE A 14 29.70 -15.38 -32.27
N PHE A 15 30.18 -15.31 -33.51
CA PHE A 15 31.40 -16.03 -33.89
C PHE A 15 32.56 -15.31 -33.21
N ASP A 16 32.86 -15.73 -31.98
CA ASP A 16 34.05 -15.33 -31.25
C ASP A 16 35.26 -15.68 -32.13
N LYS A 17 35.87 -14.65 -32.74
CA LYS A 17 36.96 -14.77 -33.73
C LYS A 17 38.10 -15.64 -33.17
N LYS A 18 38.27 -15.68 -31.84
CA LYS A 18 39.23 -16.55 -31.16
C LYS A 18 38.83 -18.03 -31.19
N ARG A 19 37.55 -18.37 -31.03
CA ARG A 19 37.06 -19.76 -31.16
C ARG A 19 37.19 -20.28 -32.59
N VAL A 20 36.97 -19.42 -33.58
CA VAL A 20 37.16 -19.75 -35.00
C VAL A 20 38.63 -20.02 -35.30
N VAL A 21 39.54 -19.16 -34.82
CA VAL A 21 40.98 -19.36 -34.98
C VAL A 21 41.47 -20.61 -34.25
N ILE A 22 40.92 -20.94 -33.08
CA ILE A 22 41.26 -22.16 -32.34
C ILE A 22 40.74 -23.41 -33.06
N HIS A 23 39.49 -23.40 -33.56
CA HIS A 23 38.98 -24.51 -34.37
C HIS A 23 39.78 -24.68 -35.66
N PHE A 24 40.15 -23.57 -36.31
CA PHE A 24 40.97 -23.58 -37.52
C PHE A 24 42.40 -24.10 -37.25
N LEU A 25 43.02 -23.70 -36.13
CA LEU A 25 44.31 -24.26 -35.70
C LEU A 25 44.20 -25.76 -35.37
N PHE A 26 43.11 -26.18 -34.72
CA PHE A 26 42.89 -27.58 -34.36
C PHE A 26 42.65 -28.46 -35.60
N THR A 27 41.83 -28.01 -36.55
CA THR A 27 41.63 -28.71 -37.83
C THR A 27 42.89 -28.71 -38.69
N MET A 28 43.69 -27.65 -38.67
CA MET A 28 44.98 -27.58 -39.36
C MET A 28 46.00 -28.54 -38.75
N VAL A 29 46.04 -28.68 -37.43
CA VAL A 29 46.89 -29.66 -36.72
C VAL A 29 46.45 -31.09 -37.01
N ILE A 30 45.14 -31.37 -37.06
CA ILE A 30 44.60 -32.68 -37.46
C ILE A 30 44.90 -32.99 -38.94
N PHE A 31 44.81 -32.01 -39.82
CA PHE A 31 45.13 -32.17 -41.24
C PHE A 31 46.62 -32.41 -41.47
N PHE A 32 47.49 -31.69 -40.74
CA PHE A 32 48.92 -31.94 -40.71
C PHE A 32 49.23 -33.36 -40.19
N PHE A 33 48.50 -33.81 -39.17
CA PHE A 33 48.60 -35.17 -38.64
C PHE A 33 48.22 -36.23 -39.70
N LEU A 34 47.13 -36.03 -40.44
CA LEU A 34 46.70 -36.92 -41.54
C LEU A 34 47.72 -36.97 -42.70
N MET A 35 48.34 -35.85 -43.07
CA MET A 35 49.36 -35.81 -44.12
C MET A 35 50.65 -36.53 -43.71
N VAL A 36 51.10 -36.34 -42.46
CA VAL A 36 52.29 -37.03 -41.93
C VAL A 36 52.02 -38.53 -41.82
N PHE A 37 50.80 -38.96 -41.45
CA PHE A 37 50.42 -40.38 -41.36
C PHE A 37 50.35 -41.07 -42.72
N SER A 38 49.79 -40.42 -43.75
CA SER A 38 49.75 -40.95 -45.12
C SER A 38 51.13 -41.13 -45.75
N SER A 39 52.11 -40.28 -45.40
CA SER A 39 53.50 -40.45 -45.88
C SER A 39 54.20 -41.67 -45.27
N VAL A 40 53.74 -42.17 -44.11
CA VAL A 40 54.29 -43.39 -43.48
C VAL A 40 53.70 -44.65 -44.12
N ALA A 41 52.52 -44.59 -44.73
CA ALA A 41 51.85 -45.73 -45.35
C ALA A 41 52.45 -46.17 -46.70
N PHE A 42 53.13 -45.28 -47.43
CA PHE A 42 53.74 -45.60 -48.73
C PHE A 42 55.14 -46.25 -48.65
N GLY A 43 55.66 -46.50 -47.45
CA GLY A 43 57.00 -47.07 -47.22
C GLY A 43 57.05 -48.50 -46.67
N SER A 44 55.92 -49.21 -46.54
CA SER A 44 55.90 -50.57 -45.98
C SER A 44 55.34 -51.61 -46.95
N SER A 45 56.13 -51.97 -47.96
CA SER A 45 55.97 -53.25 -48.68
C SER A 45 57.02 -54.24 -48.15
N GLY A 46 56.57 -55.25 -47.40
CA GLY A 46 57.43 -56.36 -46.93
C GLY A 46 57.06 -56.82 -45.52
N GLY A 47 56.33 -57.93 -45.43
CA GLY A 47 55.93 -58.57 -44.18
C GLY A 47 57.08 -59.25 -43.44
N GLU A 48 56.91 -59.40 -42.12
CA GLU A 48 57.36 -60.55 -41.33
C GLU A 48 56.92 -60.37 -39.86
N SER A 49 56.23 -61.38 -39.36
CA SER A 49 55.72 -61.55 -38.00
C SER A 49 56.78 -62.20 -37.11
N GLY A 50 57.33 -61.43 -36.17
CA GLY A 50 58.22 -61.86 -35.08
C GLY A 50 58.52 -60.66 -34.17
N PRO A 51 58.91 -60.84 -32.89
CA PRO A 51 59.10 -59.73 -31.97
C PRO A 51 60.35 -58.94 -32.39
N LYS A 52 60.15 -57.88 -33.16
CA LYS A 52 61.22 -56.96 -33.55
C LYS A 52 61.59 -56.15 -32.30
N GLY A 53 62.82 -56.32 -31.83
CA GLY A 53 63.44 -55.34 -30.94
C GLY A 53 63.44 -53.95 -31.59
N TRP A 54 63.62 -52.91 -30.77
CA TRP A 54 63.54 -51.50 -31.18
C TRP A 54 64.20 -51.23 -32.54
N VAL A 55 63.41 -50.88 -33.55
CA VAL A 55 63.92 -50.54 -34.88
C VAL A 55 64.10 -49.03 -35.02
N ALA A 56 65.03 -48.58 -35.86
CA ALA A 56 65.32 -47.14 -36.04
C ALA A 56 64.08 -46.30 -36.44
N THR A 57 63.07 -46.93 -37.03
CA THR A 57 61.78 -46.31 -37.36
C THR A 57 60.89 -46.05 -36.13
N ASP A 58 61.05 -46.79 -35.03
CA ASP A 58 60.35 -46.56 -33.77
C ASP A 58 60.86 -45.29 -33.07
N THR A 59 62.17 -45.02 -33.11
CA THR A 59 62.74 -43.75 -32.62
C THR A 59 62.10 -42.55 -33.31
N TYR A 60 61.90 -42.62 -34.63
CA TYR A 60 61.27 -41.54 -35.39
C TYR A 60 59.78 -41.37 -35.04
N ARG A 61 59.05 -42.47 -34.83
CA ARG A 61 57.65 -42.44 -34.38
C ARG A 61 57.50 -41.82 -32.99
N VAL A 62 58.36 -42.21 -32.04
CA VAL A 62 58.35 -41.67 -30.67
C VAL A 62 58.77 -40.20 -30.65
N MET A 63 59.78 -39.81 -31.44
CA MET A 63 60.17 -38.42 -31.61
C MET A 63 59.02 -37.56 -32.15
N ASN A 64 58.35 -38.02 -33.22
CA ASN A 64 57.19 -37.32 -33.78
C ASN A 64 56.03 -37.23 -32.79
N PHE A 65 55.73 -38.32 -32.07
CA PHE A 65 54.72 -38.30 -31.02
C PHE A 65 55.08 -37.31 -29.90
N ALA A 66 56.35 -37.25 -29.47
CA ALA A 66 56.81 -36.32 -28.46
C ALA A 66 56.67 -34.86 -28.91
N VAL A 67 57.08 -34.53 -30.15
CA VAL A 67 56.92 -33.18 -30.72
C VAL A 67 55.45 -32.80 -30.81
N LEU A 68 54.58 -33.72 -31.23
CA LEU A 68 53.13 -33.51 -31.29
C LEU A 68 52.51 -33.35 -29.90
N ALA A 69 52.89 -34.18 -28.94
CA ALA A 69 52.40 -34.09 -27.56
C ALA A 69 52.79 -32.76 -26.91
N VAL A 70 54.01 -32.28 -27.16
CA VAL A 70 54.47 -30.97 -26.71
C VAL A 70 53.67 -29.85 -27.38
N GLY A 71 53.52 -29.88 -28.71
CA GLY A 71 52.72 -28.89 -29.44
C GLY A 71 51.27 -28.83 -28.97
N LEU A 72 50.65 -30.00 -28.78
CA LEU A 72 49.29 -30.16 -28.29
C LEU A 72 49.13 -29.64 -26.85
N PHE A 73 50.09 -29.93 -25.97
CA PHE A 73 50.11 -29.41 -24.61
C PHE A 73 50.19 -27.88 -24.56
N PHE A 74 51.04 -27.26 -25.39
CA PHE A 74 51.15 -25.80 -25.47
C PHE A 74 49.87 -25.14 -25.97
N VAL A 75 49.17 -25.76 -26.93
CA VAL A 75 47.90 -25.25 -27.48
C VAL A 75 46.74 -25.42 -26.51
N LEU A 76 46.61 -26.56 -25.82
CA LEU A 76 45.49 -26.88 -24.92
C LEU A 76 45.59 -26.24 -23.53
N LYS A 77 46.80 -26.00 -23.01
CA LYS A 77 46.98 -25.46 -21.65
C LYS A 77 46.23 -24.13 -21.45
N LYS A 78 46.21 -23.25 -22.45
CA LYS A 78 45.53 -21.94 -22.38
C LYS A 78 44.00 -22.05 -22.35
N PRO A 79 43.31 -22.67 -23.34
CA PRO A 79 41.86 -22.76 -23.35
C PRO A 79 41.30 -23.59 -22.18
N VAL A 80 41.98 -24.66 -21.76
CA VAL A 80 41.54 -25.48 -20.62
C VAL A 80 41.62 -24.70 -19.31
N ALA A 81 42.74 -24.01 -19.05
CA ALA A 81 42.87 -23.19 -17.85
C ALA A 81 41.89 -21.99 -17.85
N GLN A 82 41.65 -21.37 -19.00
CA GLN A 82 40.69 -20.28 -19.13
C GLN A 82 39.24 -20.73 -18.93
N GLY A 83 38.85 -21.89 -19.47
CA GLY A 83 37.51 -22.44 -19.28
C GLY A 83 37.21 -22.75 -17.81
N LEU A 84 38.15 -23.41 -17.12
CA LEU A 84 37.97 -23.75 -15.70
C LEU A 84 37.99 -22.51 -14.81
N SER A 85 38.91 -21.56 -15.06
CA SER A 85 38.97 -20.29 -14.32
C SER A 85 37.73 -19.44 -14.55
N GLY A 86 37.16 -19.46 -15.77
CA GLY A 86 35.91 -18.79 -16.09
C GLY A 86 34.73 -19.36 -15.30
N ARG A 87 34.61 -20.69 -15.23
CA ARG A 87 33.59 -21.38 -14.42
C ARG A 87 33.72 -21.06 -12.93
N ILE A 88 34.93 -21.08 -12.39
CA ILE A 88 35.18 -20.75 -10.98
C ILE A 88 34.76 -19.30 -10.68
N LYS A 89 35.08 -18.36 -11.58
CA LYS A 89 34.67 -16.95 -11.43
C LYS A 89 33.15 -16.78 -11.52
N GLU A 90 32.51 -17.44 -12.48
CA GLU A 90 31.05 -17.42 -12.66
C GLU A 90 30.33 -17.92 -11.40
N ILE A 91 30.75 -19.06 -10.85
CA ILE A 91 30.16 -19.64 -9.63
C ILE A 91 30.40 -18.72 -8.44
N LYS A 92 31.60 -18.15 -8.29
CA LYS A 92 31.93 -17.22 -7.21
C LYS A 92 31.04 -15.97 -7.27
N GLU A 93 30.83 -15.42 -8.47
CA GLU A 93 29.96 -14.27 -8.67
C GLU A 93 28.50 -14.59 -8.35
N GLN A 94 28.00 -15.74 -8.83
CA GLN A 94 26.65 -16.20 -8.52
C GLN A 94 26.43 -16.39 -7.01
N LEU A 95 27.41 -16.98 -6.31
CA LEU A 95 27.35 -17.14 -4.86
C LEU A 95 27.34 -15.80 -4.13
N ASN A 96 28.18 -14.84 -4.56
CA ASN A 96 28.20 -13.51 -3.98
C ASN A 96 26.86 -12.78 -4.18
N VAL A 97 26.30 -12.84 -5.39
CA VAL A 97 24.97 -12.27 -5.68
C VAL A 97 23.88 -12.92 -4.83
N LEU A 98 23.93 -14.25 -4.63
CA LEU A 98 22.97 -14.94 -3.76
C LEU A 98 23.12 -14.53 -2.30
N GLU A 99 24.34 -14.37 -1.80
CA GLU A 99 24.60 -13.93 -0.43
C GLU A 99 24.12 -12.50 -0.19
N LEU A 100 24.36 -11.59 -1.15
CA LEU A 100 23.85 -10.22 -1.11
C LEU A 100 22.33 -10.19 -1.10
N LYS A 101 21.68 -10.92 -2.03
CA LYS A 101 20.21 -11.02 -2.08
C LYS A 101 19.63 -11.59 -0.79
N LYS A 102 20.28 -12.59 -0.20
CA LYS A 102 19.87 -13.14 1.09
C LYS A 102 19.95 -12.09 2.20
N LYS A 103 21.07 -11.34 2.28
CA LYS A 103 21.22 -10.24 3.25
C LYS A 103 20.18 -9.14 3.06
N GLU A 104 19.91 -8.75 1.82
CA GLU A 104 18.87 -7.76 1.50
C GLU A 104 17.49 -8.26 1.91
N ALA A 105 17.15 -9.52 1.61
CA ALA A 105 15.88 -10.11 2.03
C ALA A 105 15.74 -10.18 3.56
N GLU A 106 16.79 -10.59 4.27
CA GLU A 106 16.81 -10.59 5.75
C GLU A 106 16.69 -9.18 6.33
N ALA A 107 17.30 -8.18 5.70
CA ALA A 107 17.18 -6.78 6.11
C ALA A 107 15.75 -6.26 5.90
N HIS A 108 15.14 -6.55 4.76
CA HIS A 108 13.75 -6.20 4.47
C HIS A 108 12.77 -6.89 5.42
N LEU A 109 12.97 -8.18 5.73
CA LEU A 109 12.15 -8.89 6.72
C LEU A 109 12.22 -8.19 8.09
N LYS A 110 13.42 -7.89 8.58
CA LYS A 110 13.58 -7.16 9.85
C LYS A 110 12.92 -5.78 9.83
N GLN A 111 13.00 -5.07 8.70
CA GLN A 111 12.33 -3.78 8.54
C GLN A 111 10.81 -3.92 8.57
N TYR A 112 10.25 -4.94 7.93
CA TYR A 112 8.82 -5.20 7.95
C TYR A 112 8.33 -5.65 9.33
N ASP A 113 9.06 -6.54 10.00
CA ASP A 113 8.73 -6.97 11.36
C ASP A 113 8.72 -5.77 12.32
N ALA A 114 9.72 -4.88 12.21
CA ALA A 114 9.77 -3.65 13.01
C ALA A 114 8.61 -2.70 12.70
N GLN A 115 8.23 -2.56 11.42
CA GLN A 115 7.08 -1.74 11.02
C GLN A 115 5.77 -2.33 11.52
N LEU A 116 5.57 -3.65 11.43
CA LEU A 116 4.39 -4.33 11.95
C LEU A 116 4.26 -4.15 13.46
N ALA A 117 5.34 -4.35 14.20
CA ALA A 117 5.34 -4.14 15.65
C ALA A 117 5.04 -2.67 16.03
N ALA A 118 5.50 -1.71 15.24
CA ALA A 118 5.18 -0.30 15.44
C ALA A 118 3.70 0.00 15.15
N LEU A 119 3.15 -0.56 14.06
CA LEU A 119 1.75 -0.42 13.68
C LEU A 119 0.81 -1.03 14.73
N ASP A 120 1.14 -2.21 15.27
CA ASP A 120 0.34 -2.84 16.32
C ASP A 120 0.27 -1.96 17.57
N LYS A 121 1.40 -1.39 17.98
CA LYS A 121 1.46 -0.47 19.12
C LYS A 121 0.68 0.83 18.87
N GLU A 122 0.78 1.38 17.65
CA GLU A 122 0.02 2.57 17.26
C GLU A 122 -1.48 2.29 17.25
N ALA A 123 -1.90 1.12 16.72
CA ALA A 123 -3.28 0.69 16.72
C ALA A 123 -3.84 0.52 18.14
N GLU A 124 -3.09 -0.10 19.06
CA GLU A 124 -3.47 -0.20 20.48
C GLU A 124 -3.63 1.19 21.13
N SER A 125 -2.67 2.08 20.89
CA SER A 125 -2.73 3.46 21.40
C SER A 125 -3.94 4.21 20.85
N LEU A 126 -4.22 4.06 19.56
CA LEU A 126 -5.33 4.70 18.87
C LEU A 126 -6.67 4.20 19.43
N ILE A 127 -6.82 2.88 19.64
CA ILE A 127 -8.01 2.30 20.26
C ILE A 127 -8.22 2.84 21.68
N ALA A 128 -7.16 2.91 22.49
CA ALA A 128 -7.23 3.44 23.84
C ALA A 128 -7.63 4.93 23.86
N GLU A 129 -7.11 5.72 22.92
CA GLU A 129 -7.50 7.12 22.74
C GLU A 129 -8.98 7.25 22.34
N TYR A 130 -9.45 6.48 21.36
CA TYR A 130 -10.85 6.50 20.95
C TYR A 130 -11.81 6.09 22.07
N ILE A 131 -11.45 5.12 22.90
CA ILE A 131 -12.24 4.74 24.07
C ILE A 131 -12.33 5.91 25.06
N THR A 132 -11.20 6.59 25.30
CA THR A 132 -11.14 7.75 26.21
C THR A 132 -11.99 8.91 25.69
N GLN A 133 -11.81 9.27 24.41
CA GLN A 133 -12.60 10.31 23.75
C GLN A 133 -14.10 9.95 23.72
N GLY A 134 -14.44 8.69 23.47
CA GLY A 134 -15.82 8.21 23.48
C GLY A 134 -16.46 8.31 24.86
N ASN A 135 -15.72 7.99 25.92
CA ASN A 135 -16.18 8.15 27.30
C ASN A 135 -16.37 9.62 27.67
N GLU A 136 -15.44 10.51 27.28
CA GLU A 136 -15.57 11.95 27.51
C GLU A 136 -16.78 12.52 26.76
N ALA A 137 -16.95 12.15 25.49
CA ALA A 137 -18.11 12.55 24.69
C ALA A 137 -19.42 12.07 25.31
N LYS A 138 -19.48 10.83 25.81
CA LYS A 138 -20.64 10.30 26.52
C LYS A 138 -20.98 11.13 27.76
N VAL A 139 -19.99 11.44 28.59
CA VAL A 139 -20.19 12.26 29.80
C VAL A 139 -20.69 13.65 29.44
N ARG A 140 -20.10 14.28 28.42
CA ARG A 140 -20.49 15.59 27.91
C ARG A 140 -21.93 15.60 27.42
N ILE A 141 -22.30 14.64 26.56
CA ILE A 141 -23.67 14.51 26.01
C ILE A 141 -24.69 14.31 27.15
N LEU A 142 -24.38 13.45 28.12
CA LEU A 142 -25.28 13.23 29.26
C LEU A 142 -25.44 14.49 30.12
N SER A 143 -24.36 15.24 30.35
CA SER A 143 -24.39 16.50 31.09
C SER A 143 -25.20 17.58 30.35
N GLU A 144 -24.99 17.72 29.05
CA GLU A 144 -25.73 18.66 28.20
C GLU A 144 -27.22 18.30 28.14
N ALA A 145 -27.55 17.01 27.96
CA ALA A 145 -28.91 16.52 27.98
C ALA A 145 -29.59 16.78 29.33
N GLY A 146 -28.90 16.56 30.45
CA GLY A 146 -29.40 16.87 31.79
C GLY A 146 -29.68 18.37 31.98
N SER A 147 -28.75 19.24 31.55
CA SER A 147 -28.94 20.69 31.62
C SER A 147 -30.09 21.16 30.73
N ALA A 148 -30.21 20.62 29.52
CA ALA A 148 -31.29 20.93 28.58
C ALA A 148 -32.65 20.49 29.13
N ALA A 149 -32.73 19.29 29.71
CA ALA A 149 -33.95 18.79 30.36
C ALA A 149 -34.36 19.69 31.54
N GLY A 150 -33.42 20.10 32.39
CA GLY A 150 -33.68 21.02 33.49
C GLY A 150 -34.21 22.37 33.02
N LYS A 151 -33.57 22.98 32.01
CA LYS A 151 -34.04 24.23 31.39
C LYS A 151 -35.44 24.10 30.79
N LEU A 152 -35.71 22.97 30.12
CA LEU A 152 -37.02 22.70 29.53
C LEU A 152 -38.10 22.60 30.60
N GLN A 153 -37.81 21.92 31.72
CA GLN A 153 -38.73 21.81 32.86
C GLN A 153 -39.01 23.19 33.48
N GLU A 154 -37.97 24.00 33.72
CA GLU A 154 -38.12 25.36 34.24
C GLU A 154 -38.97 26.23 33.30
N GLN A 155 -38.70 26.18 32.00
CA GLN A 155 -39.47 26.92 31.00
C GLN A 155 -40.92 26.45 30.94
N ALA A 156 -41.17 25.14 31.01
CA ALA A 156 -42.52 24.59 31.04
C ALA A 156 -43.28 25.06 32.28
N GLN A 157 -42.64 25.06 33.45
CA GLN A 157 -43.26 25.55 34.68
C GLN A 157 -43.62 27.04 34.60
N LYS A 158 -42.68 27.89 34.14
CA LYS A 158 -42.95 29.32 33.93
C LYS A 158 -44.07 29.56 32.93
N ASN A 159 -44.13 28.76 31.86
CA ASN A 159 -45.21 28.84 30.89
C ASN A 159 -46.54 28.46 31.53
N ILE A 160 -46.61 27.36 32.28
CA ILE A 160 -47.83 26.94 33.00
C ILE A 160 -48.32 28.05 33.93
N GLU A 161 -47.43 28.65 34.73
CA GLU A 161 -47.77 29.75 35.63
C GLU A 161 -48.34 30.95 34.87
N ARG A 162 -47.73 31.31 33.75
CA ARG A 162 -48.20 32.41 32.89
C ARG A 162 -49.57 32.12 32.28
N GLU A 163 -49.76 30.93 31.72
CA GLU A 163 -51.04 30.51 31.13
C GLU A 163 -52.14 30.47 32.20
N PHE A 164 -51.82 30.00 33.42
CA PHE A 164 -52.78 29.98 34.53
C PHE A 164 -53.19 31.39 34.96
N ALA A 165 -52.23 32.32 35.05
CA ALA A 165 -52.50 33.72 35.35
C ALA A 165 -53.36 34.37 34.26
N GLN A 166 -53.07 34.11 32.98
CA GLN A 166 -53.87 34.60 31.85
C GLN A 166 -55.29 34.02 31.87
N ALA A 167 -55.44 32.73 32.10
CA ALA A 167 -56.75 32.07 32.21
C ALA A 167 -57.57 32.65 33.36
N LYS A 168 -56.95 32.87 34.53
CA LYS A 168 -57.60 33.50 35.69
C LYS A 168 -58.11 34.91 35.34
N ASN A 169 -57.28 35.74 34.71
CA ASN A 169 -57.66 37.09 34.30
C ASN A 169 -58.79 37.06 33.25
N SER A 170 -58.73 36.14 32.28
CA SER A 170 -59.79 35.96 31.28
C SER A 170 -61.14 35.60 31.92
N ILE A 171 -61.13 34.69 32.89
CA ILE A 171 -62.34 34.32 33.65
C ILE A 171 -62.87 35.51 34.44
N MET A 172 -62.00 36.26 35.12
CA MET A 172 -62.42 37.43 35.90
C MET A 172 -63.06 38.50 35.03
N ASN A 173 -62.48 38.78 33.86
CA ASN A 173 -63.05 39.70 32.88
C ASN A 173 -64.43 39.23 32.42
N LYS A 174 -64.60 37.94 32.07
CA LYS A 174 -65.90 37.36 31.68
C LYS A 174 -66.96 37.48 32.78
N ILE A 175 -66.57 37.26 34.04
CA ILE A 175 -67.47 37.44 35.19
C ILE A 175 -67.89 38.91 35.29
N MET A 176 -66.94 39.83 35.16
CA MET A 176 -67.20 41.26 35.28
C MET A 176 -68.10 41.77 34.14
N ASP A 177 -67.84 41.35 32.91
CA ASP A 177 -68.67 41.66 31.74
C ASP A 177 -70.11 41.16 31.95
N LYS A 178 -70.28 39.94 32.47
CA LYS A 178 -71.60 39.36 32.75
C LYS A 178 -72.32 40.09 33.89
N ALA A 179 -71.60 40.44 34.96
CA ALA A 179 -72.15 41.19 36.08
C ALA A 179 -72.57 42.61 35.67
N LEU A 180 -71.76 43.30 34.85
CA LEU A 180 -72.10 44.62 34.31
C LEU A 180 -73.31 44.55 33.37
N ALA A 181 -73.39 43.53 32.51
CA ALA A 181 -74.55 43.31 31.65
C ALA A 181 -75.83 43.11 32.47
N GLU A 182 -75.79 42.28 33.52
CA GLU A 182 -76.95 42.01 34.38
C GLU A 182 -77.33 43.23 35.24
N ALA A 183 -76.34 43.94 35.79
CA ALA A 183 -76.56 45.20 36.50
C ALA A 183 -77.19 46.26 35.58
N GLY A 184 -76.74 46.35 34.32
CA GLY A 184 -77.31 47.22 33.29
C GLY A 184 -78.78 46.90 32.99
N GLU A 185 -79.12 45.61 32.89
CA GLU A 185 -80.50 45.16 32.71
C GLU A 185 -81.39 45.49 33.93
N ILE A 186 -80.88 45.29 35.15
CA ILE A 186 -81.60 45.64 36.39
C ILE A 186 -81.82 47.16 36.48
N MET A 187 -80.77 47.96 36.22
CA MET A 187 -80.85 49.42 36.18
C MET A 187 -81.90 49.90 35.18
N ARG A 188 -81.90 49.34 33.96
CA ARG A 188 -82.87 49.66 32.92
C ARG A 188 -84.30 49.35 33.33
N LYS A 189 -84.52 48.27 34.10
CA LYS A 189 -85.84 47.88 34.62
C LYS A 189 -86.30 48.71 35.83
N LYS A 190 -85.38 49.32 36.59
CA LYS A 190 -85.68 50.02 37.85
C LYS A 190 -85.59 51.55 37.78
N ILE A 191 -85.08 52.13 36.70
CA ILE A 191 -84.93 53.59 36.56
C ILE A 191 -86.29 54.30 36.57
N THR A 192 -86.40 55.39 37.32
CA THR A 192 -87.62 56.20 37.44
C THR A 192 -87.41 57.60 36.83
N GLU A 193 -88.48 58.33 36.49
CA GLU A 193 -88.35 59.69 35.92
C GLU A 193 -87.58 60.65 36.84
N LYS A 194 -87.73 60.49 38.16
CA LYS A 194 -87.02 61.30 39.16
C LYS A 194 -85.49 61.07 39.08
N ASP A 195 -85.06 59.84 38.82
CA ASP A 195 -83.65 59.53 38.61
C ASP A 195 -83.12 60.09 37.30
N HIS A 196 -83.93 60.12 36.23
CA HIS A 196 -83.55 60.70 34.95
C HIS A 196 -83.27 62.21 35.07
N ASN A 197 -84.18 62.96 35.70
CA ASN A 197 -83.99 64.40 35.91
C ASN A 197 -82.76 64.70 36.79
N ARG A 198 -82.52 63.89 37.84
CA ARG A 198 -81.32 64.03 38.69
C ARG A 198 -80.02 63.80 37.91
N LEU A 199 -79.99 62.81 37.02
CA LEU A 199 -78.82 62.51 36.18
C LEU A 199 -78.53 63.64 35.18
N VAL A 200 -79.57 64.26 34.60
CA VAL A 200 -79.43 65.41 33.72
C VAL A 200 -78.84 66.60 34.47
N ASP A 201 -79.35 66.90 35.66
CA ASP A 201 -78.82 67.98 36.51
C ASP A 201 -77.36 67.74 36.92
N GLU A 202 -77.00 66.51 37.31
CA GLU A 202 -75.60 66.16 37.64
C GLU A 202 -74.65 66.29 36.43
N TYR A 203 -75.08 65.87 35.23
CA TYR A 203 -74.28 66.02 34.02
C TYR A 203 -74.04 67.49 33.68
N LEU A 204 -75.09 68.32 33.72
CA LEU A 204 -74.99 69.75 33.50
C LEU A 204 -74.04 70.39 34.51
N LYS A 205 -74.11 70.01 35.78
CA LYS A 205 -73.23 70.52 36.84
C LYS A 205 -71.76 70.13 36.67
N LYS A 206 -71.50 68.96 36.06
CA LYS A 206 -70.14 68.41 35.87
C LYS A 206 -69.47 68.86 34.57
N VAL A 207 -70.25 69.30 33.57
CA VAL A 207 -69.75 69.85 32.29
C VAL A 207 -69.60 71.37 32.35
N ILE A 208 -70.33 72.04 33.25
CA ILE A 208 -70.27 73.50 33.46
C ILE A 208 -69.24 73.88 34.54
N ALA A 209 -68.59 72.90 35.19
CA ALA A 209 -67.43 73.07 36.07
C ALA A 209 -66.16 72.56 35.39
#